data_AF-A0A9E5HDN1-F1
#
_entry.id   AF-A0A9E5HDN1-F1
#
_cell.length_a   1.000
_cell.length_b   1.000
_cell.length_c   1.000
_cell.angle_alpha   90.00
_cell.angle_beta   90.00
_cell.angle_gamma   90.00
#
_symmetry.space_group_name_H-M   'P 1'
#
loop_
_entity.id
_entity.type
_entity.pdbx_description
1 polymer ?
#
loop_
_entity_poly.entity_id
_entity_poly.type
_entity_poly.pdbx_seq_one_letter_code
_entity_poly.pdbx_strand_id
1 'polypeptide(L)' 'AAALELQDRLMPLHKAIFTEPGLVGAKYAMSELGLCSDEVRLPLVPLTDGTKEKVRDALRHAGLLN' A
#
# COMPACT_ATOMS: atom_id res chain seq x y z
N ALA A 1 7.49 6.35 -23.84
CA ALA A 1 6.26 6.74 -23.12
C ALA A 1 5.82 5.70 -22.10
N ALA A 2 5.85 4.39 -22.41
CA ALA A 2 5.37 3.32 -21.52
C ALA A 2 5.87 3.34 -20.06
N ALA A 3 7.14 3.73 -19.81
CA ALA A 3 7.65 3.83 -18.45
C ALA A 3 6.94 4.92 -17.62
N LEU A 4 6.58 6.04 -18.23
CA LEU A 4 5.86 7.13 -17.56
C LEU A 4 4.43 6.71 -17.24
N GLU A 5 3.76 6.02 -18.16
CA GLU A 5 2.40 5.48 -17.92
C GLU A 5 2.36 4.51 -16.74
N LEU A 6 3.37 3.63 -16.63
CA LEU A 6 3.52 2.74 -15.48
C LEU A 6 3.79 3.52 -14.20
N GLN A 7 4.65 4.54 -14.26
CA GLN A 7 4.95 5.40 -13.13
C GLN A 7 3.70 6.12 -12.63
N ASP A 8 2.89 6.71 -13.52
CA ASP A 8 1.66 7.43 -13.16
C ASP A 8 0.62 6.51 -12.52
N ARG A 9 0.55 5.25 -12.98
CA ARG A 9 -0.30 4.23 -12.37
C ARG A 9 0.18 3.79 -10.99
N LEU A 10 1.49 3.69 -10.76
CA LEU A 10 2.05 3.10 -9.54
C LEU A 10 2.48 4.13 -8.48
N MET A 11 2.70 5.38 -8.86
CA MET A 11 3.20 6.43 -7.98
C MET A 11 2.31 6.68 -6.75
N PRO A 12 0.97 6.66 -6.83
CA PRO A 12 0.14 6.76 -5.64
C PRO A 12 0.40 5.63 -4.64
N LEU A 13 0.63 4.41 -5.11
CA LEU A 13 0.94 3.26 -4.26
C LEU A 13 2.33 3.39 -3.64
N HIS A 14 3.34 3.84 -4.41
CA HIS A 14 4.66 4.15 -3.86
C HIS A 14 4.58 5.16 -2.70
N LYS A 15 3.77 6.21 -2.84
CA LYS A 15 3.59 7.21 -1.78
C LYS A 15 2.80 6.67 -0.59
N ALA A 16 1.73 5.91 -0.84
CA ALA A 16 0.85 5.41 0.21
C ALA A 16 1.57 4.44 1.15
N ILE A 17 2.32 3.46 0.61
CA ILE A 17 3.00 2.45 1.45
C ILE A 17 4.11 3.05 2.33
N PHE A 18 4.63 4.23 2.00
CA PHE A 18 5.66 4.94 2.77
C PHE A 18 5.12 6.13 3.58
N THR A 19 3.79 6.30 3.70
CA THR A 19 3.20 7.30 4.61
C THR A 19 3.53 7.00 6.08
N GLU A 20 3.63 5.71 6.41
CA GLU A 20 4.12 5.16 7.67
C GLU A 20 5.30 4.20 7.34
N PRO A 21 5.95 3.50 8.31
CA PRO A 21 7.08 2.63 7.99
C PRO A 21 6.76 1.63 6.88
N GLY A 22 7.58 1.64 5.82
CA GLY A 22 7.30 0.97 4.54
C GLY A 22 6.97 -0.52 4.65
N LEU A 23 7.55 -1.24 5.61
CA LEU A 23 7.22 -2.64 5.86
C LEU A 23 5.73 -2.81 6.21
N VAL A 24 5.21 -1.98 7.12
CA VAL A 24 3.82 -2.06 7.59
C VAL A 24 2.86 -1.68 6.46
N GLY A 25 3.21 -0.63 5.69
CA GLY A 25 2.48 -0.23 4.49
C GLY A 25 2.38 -1.34 3.43
N ALA A 26 3.51 -1.97 3.11
CA ALA A 26 3.56 -3.06 2.15
C ALA A 26 2.82 -4.31 2.64
N LYS A 27 2.99 -4.71 3.92
CA LYS A 27 2.28 -5.86 4.49
C LYS A 27 0.77 -5.66 4.49
N TYR A 28 0.29 -4.47 4.86
CA TYR A 28 -1.13 -4.14 4.79
C TYR A 28 -1.65 -4.16 3.35
N ALA A 29 -0.92 -3.59 2.39
CA ALA A 29 -1.31 -3.66 0.98
C ALA A 29 -1.43 -5.13 0.48
N MET A 30 -0.48 -5.99 0.87
CA MET A 30 -0.51 -7.41 0.52
C MET A 30 -1.65 -8.18 1.21
N SER A 31 -2.06 -7.79 2.42
CA SER A 31 -3.19 -8.41 3.10
C SER A 31 -4.54 -8.08 2.45
N GLU A 32 -4.71 -6.85 1.97
CA GLU A 32 -5.91 -6.47 1.18
C GLU A 32 -6.03 -7.29 -0.11
N LEU A 33 -4.89 -7.74 -0.66
CA LEU A 33 -4.84 -8.62 -1.84
C LEU A 33 -4.92 -10.11 -1.49
N GLY A 34 -5.08 -10.47 -0.22
CA GLY A 34 -5.16 -11.85 0.24
C GLY A 34 -3.85 -12.65 0.14
N LEU A 35 -2.70 -11.97 0.05
CA LEU A 35 -1.39 -12.61 -0.16
C LEU A 35 -0.67 -12.98 1.15
N CYS A 36 -0.89 -12.22 2.22
CA CYS A 36 -0.33 -12.50 3.56
C CYS A 36 -1.12 -11.78 4.67
N SER A 37 -0.78 -12.01 5.95
CA SER A 37 -1.32 -11.21 7.06
C SER A 37 -0.62 -9.85 7.19
N ASP A 38 -1.28 -8.85 7.77
CA ASP A 38 -0.69 -7.54 8.10
C ASP A 38 0.06 -7.53 9.45
N GLU A 39 0.12 -8.66 10.15
CA GLU A 39 0.74 -8.81 11.46
C GLU A 39 2.22 -8.39 11.44
N VAL A 40 2.63 -7.54 12.37
CA VAL A 40 4.02 -7.09 12.51
C VAL A 40 4.50 -7.28 13.95
N ARG A 41 5.82 -7.36 14.11
CA ARG A 41 6.45 -7.45 15.43
C ARG A 41 6.97 -6.08 15.85
N LEU A 42 6.97 -5.84 17.16
CA LEU A 42 7.60 -4.67 17.75
C LEU A 42 9.06 -4.55 17.27
N PRO A 43 9.55 -3.32 17.00
CA PRO A 43 8.92 -2.04 17.35
C PRO A 43 7.88 -1.53 16.34
N LEU A 44 7.56 -2.29 15.29
CA LEU A 44 6.54 -1.92 14.31
C LEU A 44 5.15 -2.21 14.86
N VAL A 45 4.21 -1.33 14.51
CA VAL A 45 2.80 -1.41 14.90
C VAL A 45 1.92 -1.35 13.65
N PRO A 46 0.68 -1.86 13.70
CA PRO A 46 -0.27 -1.75 12.59
C PRO A 46 -0.50 -0.30 12.16
N LEU A 47 -0.84 -0.12 10.89
CA LEU A 47 -1.16 1.21 10.33
C LEU A 47 -2.36 1.85 11.03
N THR A 48 -2.33 3.18 11.07
CA THR A 48 -3.53 3.97 11.39
C THR A 48 -4.60 3.83 10.31
N ASP A 49 -5.87 3.98 10.68
CA ASP A 49 -6.99 3.83 9.73
C ASP A 49 -6.92 4.82 8.56
N GLY A 50 -6.41 6.04 8.81
CA GLY A 50 -6.19 7.03 7.76
C GLY A 50 -5.14 6.60 6.73
N THR A 51 -4.07 5.91 7.14
CA THR A 51 -3.08 5.37 6.21
C THR A 51 -3.59 4.12 5.50
N LYS A 52 -4.37 3.28 6.18
CA LYS A 52 -5.05 2.13 5.55
C LYS A 52 -5.94 2.57 4.38
N GLU A 53 -6.69 3.65 4.55
CA GLU A 53 -7.54 4.20 3.48
C GLU A 53 -6.72 4.70 2.29
N LYS A 54 -5.64 5.46 2.53
CA LYS A 54 -4.70 5.87 1.45
C LYS A 54 -4.14 4.69 0.67
N VAL A 55 -3.81 3.59 1.35
CA VAL A 55 -3.30 2.38 0.69
C VAL A 55 -4.39 1.71 -0.15
N ARG A 56 -5.63 1.58 0.36
CA ARG A 56 -6.75 1.03 -0.43
C ARG A 56 -7.05 1.87 -1.67
N ASP A 57 -7.07 3.19 -1.54
CA ASP A 57 -7.32 4.10 -2.67
C ASP A 57 -6.21 3.98 -3.72
N ALA A 58 -4.95 3.87 -3.29
CA ALA A 58 -3.83 3.67 -4.18
C ALA A 58 -3.86 2.29 -4.88
N LEU A 59 -4.32 1.24 -4.20
CA LEU A 59 -4.54 -0.09 -4.80
C LEU A 59 -5.65 -0.04 -5.86
N ARG A 60 -6.76 0.67 -5.60
CA ARG A 60 -7.82 0.89 -6.60
C ARG A 60 -7.31 1.66 -7.81
N HIS A 61 -6.57 2.74 -7.59
CA HIS A 61 -5.94 3.51 -8.68
C HIS A 61 -4.98 2.66 -9.53
N ALA A 62 -4.25 1.74 -8.89
CA ALA A 62 -3.36 0.80 -9.58
C ALA A 62 -4.11 -0.34 -10.31
N GLY A 63 -5.43 -0.48 -10.12
CA GLY A 63 -6.25 -1.55 -10.68
C GLY A 63 -6.08 -2.90 -9.99
N LEU A 64 -5.62 -2.91 -8.73
CA LEU A 64 -5.36 -4.14 -7.96
C LEU A 64 -6.52 -4.49 -7.01
N LEU A 65 -7.42 -3.55 -6.74
CA LEU A 65 -8.59 -3.72 -5.89
C LEU A 65 -9.80 -3.05 -6.54
N ASN A 66 -10.98 -3.70 -6.48
CA ASN A 66 -12.25 -3.16 -7.00
C ASN A 66 -12.92 -2.29 -5.94
#